data_AF-T1BT59-F1
#
_entry.id   AF-T1BT59-F1
#
_cell.length_a   1.000
_cell.length_b   1.000
_cell.length_c   1.000
_cell.angle_alpha   90.00
_cell.angle_beta   90.00
_cell.angle_gamma   90.00
#
_symmetry.space_group_name_H-M   'P 1'
#
loop_
_entity.id
_entity.type
_entity.pdbx_description
1 polymer ?
#
loop_
_entity_poly.entity_id
_entity_poly.type
_entity_poly.pdbx_seq_one_letter_code
_entity_poly.pdbx_strand_id
1 'polypeptide(L)'
;RRRGVCYSTCSYHAERALRRITTPTPKGPRTIASIADLAELVDLLYAACFVVIAYLVGPRVSELLELRSGCILARSVQGPSGETELAMIVGSIFRGEPGYHGRVHEWVAPQATVHAISVLEALSAPHRQSTGRNNLWLRALGRGRAFGAKEWHVGFKGPWHIPTSPGVAASVDRLATWLALPHEGGKRWHFSTHQGRKSFVRFAALRDRSALFALAQHLGHRDRSVTDTGYAGTDYALDREIQAEVLEQSVCAWEHMLSSPRLGGRAGAEILARRPQFRGVRIKTDLKAYARMLVDAGLTLGVCDWGYCVFRIEYSACRGNAAGPNPVYREPSTCARCKNFVVSSHHRPYWSDQVRRNEALLNEPALPTQTLKIARERLEEARSMLRSLDSSAKDRRP
;
A
#
# COMPACT_ATOMS: atom_id res chain seq x y z
N ARG A 1 37.35 21.27 38.52
CA ARG A 1 37.71 20.06 37.73
C ARG A 1 36.93 18.84 38.27
N ARG A 2 35.70 18.59 37.81
CA ARG A 2 35.00 17.29 38.02
C ARG A 2 35.22 16.47 36.74
N ARG A 3 36.29 15.68 36.72
CA ARG A 3 36.68 14.81 35.60
C ARG A 3 35.87 13.52 35.65
N GLY A 4 35.18 13.22 34.55
CA GLY A 4 34.96 11.85 34.05
C GLY A 4 34.17 10.88 34.93
N VAL A 5 32.85 11.06 35.03
CA VAL A 5 31.99 9.87 35.13
C VAL A 5 32.15 9.13 33.81
N CYS A 6 32.82 7.98 33.87
CA CYS A 6 33.33 7.25 32.73
C CYS A 6 32.19 6.82 31.79
N TYR A 7 32.27 7.23 30.51
CA TYR A 7 31.28 6.88 29.47
C TYR A 7 31.02 5.36 29.38
N SER A 8 32.00 4.53 29.76
CA SER A 8 31.88 3.07 29.79
C SER A 8 30.97 2.56 30.90
N THR A 9 31.00 3.17 32.09
CA THR A 9 30.16 2.77 33.23
C THR A 9 28.69 3.09 32.99
N CYS A 10 28.40 4.26 32.40
CA CYS A 10 27.02 4.65 32.04
C CYS A 10 26.42 3.72 30.97
N SER A 11 27.22 3.34 29.96
CA SER A 11 26.82 2.38 28.92
C SER A 11 26.54 0.99 29.50
N TYR A 12 27.37 0.53 30.43
CA TYR A 12 27.16 -0.77 31.11
C TYR A 12 25.85 -0.81 31.92
N HIS A 13 25.53 0.24 32.68
CA HIS A 13 24.28 0.30 33.43
C HIS A 13 23.05 0.38 32.52
N ALA A 14 23.13 1.14 31.42
CA ALA A 14 22.08 1.20 30.42
C ALA A 14 21.84 -0.17 29.77
N GLU A 15 22.89 -0.86 29.33
CA GLU A 15 22.77 -2.19 28.74
C GLU A 15 22.22 -3.22 29.73
N ARG A 16 22.61 -3.16 31.00
CA ARG A 16 22.03 -4.02 32.05
C ARG A 16 20.54 -3.77 32.25
N ALA A 17 20.08 -2.52 32.14
CA ALA A 17 18.66 -2.20 32.19
C ALA A 17 17.92 -2.69 30.94
N LEU A 18 18.49 -2.51 29.75
CA LEU A 18 17.91 -2.98 28.48
C LEU A 18 17.70 -4.49 28.45
N ARG A 19 18.62 -5.27 29.03
CA ARG A 19 18.50 -6.74 29.12
C ARG A 19 17.32 -7.23 29.95
N ARG A 20 16.65 -6.34 30.70
CA ARG A 20 15.41 -6.65 31.44
C ARG A 20 14.15 -6.36 30.63
N ILE A 21 14.30 -5.77 29.44
CA ILE A 21 13.21 -5.40 28.57
C ILE A 21 13.10 -6.47 27.48
N THR A 22 11.98 -7.17 27.47
CA THR A 22 11.59 -8.09 26.40
C THR A 22 10.39 -7.48 25.68
N THR A 23 10.52 -7.27 24.37
CA THR A 23 9.45 -6.69 23.55
C THR A 23 8.86 -7.75 22.62
N PRO A 24 7.53 -7.75 22.40
CA PRO A 24 6.94 -8.60 21.38
C PRO A 24 7.35 -8.10 20.00
N THR A 25 7.80 -9.01 19.12
CA THR A 25 8.09 -8.70 17.72
C THR A 25 7.35 -9.71 16.82
N PRO A 26 7.19 -9.43 15.51
CA PRO A 26 6.67 -10.40 14.55
C PRO A 26 7.48 -11.71 14.47
N LYS A 27 8.72 -11.73 14.98
CA LYS A 27 9.56 -12.93 15.11
C LYS A 27 9.49 -13.61 16.48
N GLY A 28 8.59 -13.17 17.35
CA GLY A 28 8.47 -13.59 18.74
C GLY A 28 9.06 -12.57 19.73
N PRO A 29 9.00 -12.86 21.04
CA PRO A 29 9.58 -12.01 22.07
C PRO A 29 11.11 -11.84 21.88
N ARG A 30 11.60 -10.61 21.89
CA ARG A 30 13.04 -10.28 21.78
C ARG A 30 13.48 -9.48 23.00
N THR A 31 14.53 -9.95 23.66
CA THR A 31 15.20 -9.19 24.73
C THR A 31 16.22 -8.22 24.12
N ILE A 32 16.25 -6.97 24.59
CA ILE A 32 17.17 -5.95 24.09
C ILE A 32 18.55 -6.15 24.73
N ALA A 33 19.51 -6.68 23.98
CA ALA A 33 20.80 -7.10 24.56
C ALA A 33 21.80 -5.94 24.73
N SER A 34 21.69 -4.90 23.90
CA SER A 34 22.65 -3.80 23.79
C SER A 34 22.00 -2.48 23.36
N ILE A 35 22.76 -1.38 23.45
CA ILE A 35 22.34 -0.08 22.89
C ILE A 35 22.24 -0.15 21.36
N ALA A 36 23.06 -0.97 20.70
CA ALA A 36 23.01 -1.16 19.24
C ALA A 36 21.73 -1.90 18.82
N ASP A 37 21.31 -2.91 19.59
CA ASP A 37 20.05 -3.63 19.38
C ASP A 37 18.84 -2.68 19.49
N LEU A 38 18.85 -1.81 20.51
CA LEU A 38 17.82 -0.79 20.65
C LEU A 38 17.80 0.16 19.45
N ALA A 39 18.97 0.62 18.99
CA ALA A 39 19.08 1.49 17.84
C ALA A 39 18.51 0.85 16.57
N GLU A 40 18.82 -0.43 16.33
CA GLU A 40 18.27 -1.21 15.23
C GLU A 40 16.73 -1.26 15.29
N LEU A 41 16.16 -1.61 16.45
CA LEU A 41 14.71 -1.69 16.64
C LEU A 41 14.02 -0.33 16.43
N VAL A 42 14.62 0.76 16.88
CA VAL A 42 14.10 2.10 16.67
C VAL A 42 14.13 2.48 15.18
N ASP A 43 15.20 2.15 14.46
CA ASP A 43 15.28 2.39 13.02
C ASP A 43 14.24 1.59 12.23
N LEU A 44 14.00 0.33 12.63
CA LEU A 44 12.92 -0.48 12.08
C LEU A 44 11.54 0.12 12.35
N LEU A 45 11.34 0.71 13.54
CA LEU A 45 10.09 1.37 13.91
C LEU A 45 9.84 2.64 13.08
N TYR A 46 10.87 3.46 12.85
CA TYR A 46 10.78 4.61 11.93
C TYR A 46 10.45 4.16 10.49
N ALA A 47 11.10 3.10 10.00
CA ALA A 47 10.81 2.53 8.68
C ALA A 47 9.37 1.99 8.60
N ALA A 48 8.86 1.35 9.67
CA ALA A 48 7.49 0.85 9.72
C ALA A 48 6.48 2.00 9.68
N CYS A 49 6.72 3.08 10.43
CA CYS A 49 5.89 4.29 10.38
C CYS A 49 5.89 4.90 8.96
N PHE A 50 7.05 4.96 8.31
CA PHE A 50 7.14 5.42 6.91
C PHE A 50 6.27 4.56 5.98
N VAL A 51 6.38 3.23 6.06
CA VAL A 51 5.61 2.30 5.22
C VAL A 51 4.12 2.48 5.44
N VAL A 52 3.65 2.53 6.69
CA VAL A 52 2.23 2.70 7.02
C VAL A 52 1.68 3.99 6.40
N ILE A 53 2.37 5.12 6.60
CA ILE A 53 1.90 6.42 6.06
C ILE A 53 1.98 6.43 4.53
N ALA A 54 3.10 5.99 3.95
CA ALA A 54 3.34 6.03 2.51
C ALA A 54 2.37 5.15 1.70
N TYR A 55 1.99 3.97 2.22
CA TYR A 55 1.12 3.03 1.52
C TYR A 55 -0.38 3.25 1.78
N LEU A 56 -0.75 3.79 2.95
CA LEU A 56 -2.16 4.04 3.28
C LEU A 56 -2.65 5.43 2.88
N VAL A 57 -1.75 6.39 2.69
CA VAL A 57 -2.12 7.79 2.37
C VAL A 57 -1.51 8.26 1.05
N GLY A 58 -0.38 7.69 0.62
CA GLY A 58 0.28 8.05 -0.64
C GLY A 58 0.93 9.45 -0.74
N PRO A 59 1.41 10.11 0.33
CA PRO A 59 2.19 11.34 0.18
C PRO A 59 3.53 11.06 -0.52
N ARG A 60 4.14 12.09 -1.11
CA ARG A 60 5.53 12.02 -1.58
C ARG A 60 6.47 11.94 -0.37
N VAL A 61 7.64 11.35 -0.57
CA VAL A 61 8.67 11.25 0.48
C VAL A 61 9.03 12.61 1.09
N SER A 62 9.13 13.67 0.28
CA SER A 62 9.41 15.02 0.74
C SER A 62 8.28 15.60 1.61
N GLU A 63 7.03 15.30 1.28
CA GLU A 63 5.84 15.75 2.01
C GLU A 63 5.77 15.07 3.38
N LEU A 64 6.01 13.75 3.38
CA LEU A 64 6.01 12.92 4.57
C LEU A 64 7.15 13.29 5.54
N LEU A 65 8.36 13.54 5.03
CA LEU A 65 9.52 13.91 5.83
C LEU A 65 9.43 15.31 6.46
N GLU A 66 8.61 16.20 5.88
CA GLU A 66 8.37 17.55 6.40
C GLU A 66 7.21 17.63 7.41
N LEU A 67 6.52 16.51 7.67
CA LEU A 67 5.45 16.49 8.68
C LEU A 67 5.96 16.96 10.04
N ARG A 68 5.10 17.72 10.73
CA ARG A 68 5.38 18.35 12.02
C ARG A 68 4.48 17.76 13.11
N SER A 69 4.88 17.89 14.38
CA SER A 69 4.03 17.52 15.51
C SER A 69 2.75 18.36 15.52
N GLY A 70 1.63 17.74 15.89
CA GLY A 70 0.29 18.30 15.81
C GLY A 70 -0.32 18.27 14.42
N CYS A 71 0.21 17.47 13.48
CA CYS A 71 -0.30 17.40 12.11
C CYS A 71 -1.61 16.63 11.95
N ILE A 72 -2.12 15.93 12.99
CA ILE A 72 -3.42 15.27 12.93
C ILE A 72 -4.50 16.22 13.43
N LEU A 73 -5.48 16.52 12.58
CA LEU A 73 -6.66 17.31 12.92
C LEU A 73 -7.94 16.50 12.68
N ALA A 74 -8.93 16.66 13.58
CA ALA A 74 -10.28 16.16 13.33
C ALA A 74 -11.02 17.14 12.39
N ARG A 75 -11.72 16.59 11.40
CA ARG A 75 -12.63 17.32 10.52
C ARG A 75 -13.99 16.64 10.54
N SER A 76 -15.00 17.37 10.96
CA SER A 76 -16.38 16.93 10.80
C SER A 76 -16.80 17.01 9.34
N VAL A 77 -17.35 15.93 8.83
CA VAL A 77 -17.91 15.86 7.48
C VAL A 77 -19.37 15.44 7.59
N GLN A 78 -20.26 16.20 6.97
CA GLN A 78 -21.66 15.79 6.85
C GLN A 78 -21.79 14.66 5.82
N GLY A 79 -22.24 13.50 6.28
CA GLY A 79 -22.63 12.38 5.44
C GLY A 79 -24.14 12.18 5.42
N PRO A 80 -24.65 11.31 4.54
CA PRO A 80 -26.08 10.98 4.47
C PRO A 80 -26.63 10.33 5.75
N SER A 81 -25.76 9.79 6.61
CA SER A 81 -26.09 9.19 7.90
C SER A 81 -25.81 10.11 9.10
N GLY A 82 -25.54 11.40 8.87
CA GLY A 82 -25.18 12.37 9.91
C GLY A 82 -23.73 12.83 9.85
N GLU A 83 -23.31 13.57 10.87
CA GLU A 83 -21.94 14.10 10.99
C GLU A 83 -20.96 12.99 11.37
N THR A 84 -19.89 12.85 10.59
CA THR A 84 -18.81 11.88 10.83
C THR A 84 -17.50 12.62 10.98
N GLU A 85 -16.77 12.37 12.07
CA GLU A 85 -15.43 12.90 12.24
C GLU A 85 -14.41 12.07 11.47
N LEU A 86 -13.63 12.73 10.62
CA LEU A 86 -12.48 12.15 9.93
C LEU A 86 -11.20 12.74 10.50
N ALA A 87 -10.20 11.89 10.72
CA ALA A 87 -8.85 12.35 11.00
C ALA A 87 -8.16 12.77 9.70
N MET A 88 -7.48 13.90 9.71
CA MET A 88 -6.74 14.46 8.57
C MET A 88 -5.29 14.70 8.96
N ILE A 89 -4.35 14.33 8.10
CA ILE A 89 -2.96 14.80 8.16
C ILE A 89 -2.90 16.16 7.49
N VAL A 90 -2.39 17.16 8.18
CA VAL A 90 -2.10 18.50 7.64
C VAL A 90 -0.59 18.66 7.50
N GLY A 91 -0.14 18.90 6.28
CA GLY A 91 1.28 19.11 5.98
C GLY A 91 1.45 20.04 4.79
N SER A 92 2.60 19.94 4.11
CA SER A 92 2.92 20.78 2.95
C SER A 92 3.28 19.96 1.72
N ILE A 93 2.85 20.43 0.55
CA ILE A 93 3.24 19.91 -0.77
C ILE A 93 4.17 20.90 -1.49
N PHE A 94 5.16 20.39 -2.23
CA PHE A 94 6.25 21.22 -2.77
C PHE A 94 6.42 21.17 -4.29
N ARG A 95 5.79 20.21 -4.99
CA ARG A 95 6.02 20.02 -6.43
C ARG A 95 5.09 20.93 -7.25
N GLY A 96 5.68 21.80 -8.08
CA GLY A 96 4.96 22.68 -9.02
C GLY A 96 4.75 24.11 -8.53
N GLU A 97 5.27 24.45 -7.34
CA GLU A 97 5.01 25.73 -6.69
C GLU A 97 6.23 26.67 -6.76
N PRO A 98 6.04 27.98 -7.04
CA PRO A 98 7.11 28.96 -7.08
C PRO A 98 7.70 29.33 -5.70
N GLY A 99 7.07 28.91 -4.60
CA GLY A 99 7.47 29.27 -3.23
C GLY A 99 8.33 28.22 -2.51
N TYR A 100 9.33 28.67 -1.74
CA TYR A 100 10.27 27.81 -0.99
C TYR A 100 9.62 27.02 0.16
N HIS A 101 8.41 27.39 0.60
CA HIS A 101 7.77 26.87 1.81
C HIS A 101 6.72 25.77 1.56
N GLY A 102 6.39 25.46 0.31
CA GLY A 102 5.32 24.54 -0.06
C GLY A 102 3.91 25.06 0.31
N ARG A 103 2.87 24.42 -0.22
CA ARG A 103 1.45 24.74 0.03
C ARG A 103 0.88 23.81 1.10
N VAL A 104 0.08 24.35 2.03
CA VAL A 104 -0.65 23.53 3.01
C VAL A 104 -1.59 22.56 2.31
N HIS A 105 -1.60 21.30 2.73
CA HIS A 105 -2.42 20.25 2.15
C HIS A 105 -2.92 19.29 3.22
N GLU A 106 -4.15 18.79 3.03
CA GLU A 106 -4.80 17.85 3.94
C GLU A 106 -4.99 16.48 3.27
N TRP A 107 -4.61 15.42 3.96
CA TRP A 107 -4.87 14.03 3.54
C TRP A 107 -5.79 13.34 4.55
N VAL A 108 -6.76 12.56 4.06
CA VAL A 108 -7.54 11.67 4.95
C VAL A 108 -6.60 10.65 5.60
N ALA A 109 -6.71 10.48 6.91
CA ALA A 109 -5.82 9.67 7.74
C ALA A 109 -6.56 8.48 8.35
N PRO A 110 -6.31 7.24 7.86
CA PRO A 110 -6.79 6.04 8.54
C PRO A 110 -6.22 5.90 9.95
N GLN A 111 -6.90 5.16 10.83
CA GLN A 111 -6.48 4.98 12.24
C GLN A 111 -5.04 4.44 12.38
N ALA A 112 -4.64 3.51 11.52
CA ALA A 112 -3.25 3.01 11.50
C ALA A 112 -2.22 4.12 11.21
N THR A 113 -2.57 5.10 10.37
CA THR A 113 -1.74 6.26 10.08
C THR A 113 -1.70 7.24 11.25
N VAL A 114 -2.83 7.48 11.92
CA VAL A 114 -2.88 8.29 13.15
C VAL A 114 -1.94 7.69 14.21
N HIS A 115 -2.01 6.37 14.41
CA HIS A 115 -1.11 5.68 15.33
C HIS A 115 0.36 5.81 14.93
N ALA A 116 0.71 5.60 13.66
CA ALA A 116 2.08 5.78 13.17
C ALA A 116 2.62 7.19 13.43
N ILE A 117 1.77 8.22 13.26
CA ILE A 117 2.14 9.61 13.56
C ILE A 117 2.34 9.82 15.06
N SER A 118 1.47 9.29 15.92
CA SER A 118 1.67 9.38 17.39
C SER A 118 2.99 8.73 17.84
N VAL A 119 3.39 7.64 17.19
CA VAL A 119 4.68 6.98 17.46
C VAL A 119 5.83 7.89 17.05
N LEU A 120 5.78 8.49 15.85
CA LEU A 120 6.80 9.45 15.40
C LEU A 120 6.87 10.69 16.31
N GLU A 121 5.73 11.18 16.80
CA GLU A 121 5.66 12.27 17.76
C GLU A 121 6.32 11.91 19.09
N ALA A 122 6.08 10.71 19.62
CA ALA A 122 6.74 10.24 20.83
C ALA A 122 8.25 10.10 20.64
N LEU A 123 8.68 9.45 19.55
CA LEU A 123 10.10 9.20 19.28
C LEU A 123 10.90 10.49 19.11
N SER A 124 10.36 11.46 18.37
CA SER A 124 11.05 12.72 18.11
C SER A 124 10.87 13.78 19.20
N ALA A 125 10.04 13.57 20.24
CA ALA A 125 9.75 14.61 21.24
C ALA A 125 11.00 15.18 21.93
N PRO A 126 11.97 14.36 22.39
CA PRO A 126 13.19 14.88 23.00
C PRO A 126 14.06 15.68 22.01
N HIS A 127 14.05 15.29 20.74
CA HIS A 127 14.79 15.97 19.67
C HIS A 127 14.15 17.31 19.31
N ARG A 128 12.81 17.36 19.26
CA ARG A 128 12.05 18.60 19.03
C ARG A 128 12.28 19.58 20.18
N GLN A 129 12.20 19.11 21.43
CA GLN A 129 12.43 19.94 22.61
C GLN A 129 13.86 20.51 22.66
N SER A 130 14.86 19.71 22.31
CA SER A 130 16.27 20.15 22.35
C SER A 130 16.66 21.08 21.19
N THR A 131 15.98 21.00 20.04
CA THR A 131 16.32 21.78 18.84
C THR A 131 15.38 22.95 18.57
N GLY A 132 14.18 22.98 19.17
CA GLY A 132 13.12 23.93 18.84
C GLY A 132 12.46 23.69 17.48
N ARG A 133 12.87 22.64 16.74
CA ARG A 133 12.27 22.27 15.45
C ARG A 133 11.11 21.31 15.67
N ASN A 134 10.02 21.48 14.91
CA ASN A 134 8.81 20.68 15.09
C ASN A 134 8.68 19.46 14.17
N ASN A 135 9.68 19.17 13.32
CA ASN A 135 9.62 18.06 12.36
C ASN A 135 9.60 16.69 13.08
N LEU A 136 8.80 15.75 12.58
CA LEU A 136 8.64 14.39 13.15
C LEU A 136 9.84 13.48 12.86
N TRP A 137 10.58 13.78 11.79
CA TRP A 137 11.69 12.96 11.30
C TRP A 137 13.06 13.46 11.77
N LEU A 138 13.11 14.29 12.83
CA LEU A 138 14.38 14.74 13.39
C LEU A 138 15.13 13.60 14.03
N ARG A 139 16.31 13.32 13.49
CA ARG A 139 17.24 12.30 13.98
C ARG A 139 18.65 12.85 14.01
N ALA A 140 19.51 12.26 14.83
CA ALA A 140 20.93 12.51 14.83
C ALA A 140 21.67 11.44 14.03
N LEU A 141 22.61 11.88 13.18
CA LEU A 141 23.53 10.96 12.52
C LEU A 141 24.61 10.55 13.52
N GLY A 142 24.69 9.25 13.82
CA GLY A 142 25.81 8.72 14.58
C GLY A 142 27.14 8.81 13.81
N ARG A 143 28.26 8.79 14.54
CA ARG A 143 29.58 8.56 13.94
C ARG A 143 29.55 7.18 13.26
N GLY A 144 29.52 7.15 11.93
CA GLY A 144 29.37 5.93 11.13
C GLY A 144 28.12 5.87 10.23
N ARG A 145 27.35 6.97 10.12
CA ARG A 145 26.13 7.06 9.27
C ARG A 145 24.96 6.14 9.67
N ALA A 146 25.01 5.53 10.85
CA ALA A 146 23.87 4.87 11.47
C ALA A 146 23.17 5.84 12.44
N PHE A 147 21.84 5.86 12.42
CA PHE A 147 21.09 6.49 13.50
C PHE A 147 21.23 5.61 14.74
N GLY A 148 21.51 6.21 15.89
CA GLY A 148 21.87 5.45 17.09
C GLY A 148 21.01 5.86 18.27
N ALA A 149 20.64 4.90 19.14
CA ALA A 149 19.94 5.16 20.41
C ALA A 149 20.66 6.17 21.33
N LYS A 150 21.91 6.51 21.02
CA LYS A 150 22.71 7.57 21.67
C LYS A 150 22.15 8.98 21.46
N GLU A 151 21.26 9.19 20.48
CA GLU A 151 20.61 10.49 20.26
C GLU A 151 19.65 10.88 21.40
N TRP A 152 19.18 9.91 22.19
CA TRP A 152 18.40 10.13 23.41
C TRP A 152 19.26 10.29 24.69
N HIS A 153 20.59 10.33 24.57
CA HIS A 153 21.43 10.60 25.73
C HIS A 153 21.25 12.03 26.24
N VAL A 154 21.20 12.17 27.56
CA VAL A 154 21.15 13.47 28.23
C VAL A 154 22.35 14.31 27.81
N GLY A 155 22.09 15.50 27.26
CA GLY A 155 23.12 16.44 26.82
C GLY A 155 23.73 16.16 25.44
N PHE A 156 23.17 15.24 24.64
CA PHE A 156 23.54 15.08 23.24
C PHE A 156 23.20 16.36 22.44
N LYS A 157 24.14 16.88 21.63
CA LYS A 157 24.02 18.19 20.96
C LYS A 157 24.02 18.15 19.42
N GLY A 158 23.79 16.99 18.80
CA GLY A 158 23.69 16.87 17.34
C GLY A 158 24.97 16.32 16.67
N PRO A 159 25.03 16.33 15.33
CA PRO A 159 24.17 17.08 14.40
C PRO A 159 22.77 16.46 14.19
N TRP A 160 21.75 17.33 14.13
CA TRP A 160 20.35 16.95 13.86
C TRP A 160 19.97 17.18 12.41
N HIS A 161 19.28 16.24 11.79
CA HIS A 161 18.89 16.31 10.39
C HIS A 161 17.58 15.54 10.14
N ILE A 162 16.99 15.79 8.99
CA ILE A 162 15.89 14.99 8.44
C ILE A 162 16.52 13.96 7.47
N PRO A 163 16.14 12.68 7.55
CA PRO A 163 16.61 11.65 6.63
C PRO A 163 16.42 12.05 5.17
N THR A 164 17.34 11.64 4.30
CA THR A 164 17.17 11.81 2.85
C THR A 164 16.35 10.67 2.27
N SER A 165 15.78 10.85 1.07
CA SER A 165 15.04 9.78 0.37
C SER A 165 15.84 8.47 0.24
N PRO A 166 17.15 8.48 -0.14
CA PRO A 166 17.97 7.27 -0.11
C PRO A 166 18.13 6.66 1.30
N GLY A 167 18.25 7.48 2.34
CA GLY A 167 18.33 7.01 3.72
C GLY A 167 17.05 6.31 4.19
N VAL A 168 15.89 6.83 3.79
CA VAL A 168 14.59 6.18 4.02
C VAL A 168 14.51 4.86 3.25
N ALA A 169 14.85 4.84 1.96
CA ALA A 169 14.85 3.61 1.16
C ALA A 169 15.70 2.50 1.80
N ALA A 170 16.93 2.83 2.22
CA ALA A 170 17.80 1.91 2.92
C ALA A 170 17.20 1.39 4.25
N SER A 171 16.43 2.22 4.95
CA SER A 171 15.76 1.81 6.20
C SER A 171 14.57 0.89 5.92
N VAL A 172 13.85 1.10 4.83
CA VAL A 172 12.79 0.19 4.35
C VAL A 172 13.39 -1.15 3.89
N ASP A 173 14.53 -1.16 3.19
CA ASP A 173 15.22 -2.40 2.80
C ASP A 173 15.70 -3.20 4.03
N ARG A 174 16.17 -2.52 5.09
CA ARG A 174 16.49 -3.16 6.38
C ARG A 174 15.23 -3.76 7.02
N LEU A 175 14.11 -3.04 7.02
CA LEU A 175 12.84 -3.56 7.52
C LEU A 175 12.35 -4.78 6.73
N ALA A 176 12.43 -4.74 5.40
CA ALA A 176 12.06 -5.86 4.53
C ALA A 176 12.92 -7.11 4.82
N THR A 177 14.23 -6.92 5.00
CA THR A 177 15.16 -7.98 5.40
C THR A 177 14.79 -8.52 6.77
N TRP A 178 14.49 -7.63 7.72
CA TRP A 178 14.09 -8.02 9.07
C TRP A 178 12.76 -8.77 9.09
N LEU A 179 11.79 -8.42 8.24
CA LEU A 179 10.52 -9.16 8.09
C LEU A 179 10.65 -10.45 7.28
N ALA A 180 11.83 -10.75 6.72
CA ALA A 180 12.09 -11.90 5.86
C ALA A 180 11.12 -11.97 4.65
N LEU A 181 10.90 -10.82 3.99
CA LEU A 181 10.04 -10.77 2.80
C LEU A 181 10.57 -11.71 1.69
N PRO A 182 9.66 -12.36 0.93
CA PRO A 182 10.04 -13.31 -0.10
C PRO A 182 10.84 -12.65 -1.23
N HIS A 183 11.68 -13.45 -1.90
CA HIS A 183 12.44 -13.03 -3.07
C HIS A 183 11.57 -13.14 -4.33
N GLU A 184 11.65 -12.15 -5.20
CA GLU A 184 10.98 -12.13 -6.50
C GLU A 184 11.96 -12.63 -7.57
N GLY A 185 11.64 -13.76 -8.23
CA GLY A 185 12.51 -14.35 -9.25
C GLY A 185 13.92 -14.71 -8.75
N GLY A 186 14.05 -15.08 -7.47
CA GLY A 186 15.33 -15.40 -6.84
C GLY A 186 16.18 -14.18 -6.45
N LYS A 187 15.68 -12.96 -6.62
CA LYS A 187 16.36 -11.72 -6.23
C LYS A 187 15.59 -10.99 -5.12
N ARG A 188 16.32 -10.27 -4.28
CA ARG A 188 15.70 -9.39 -3.28
C ARG A 188 14.96 -8.28 -3.98
N TRP A 189 13.75 -7.99 -3.52
CA TRP A 189 13.02 -6.82 -3.99
C TRP A 189 13.72 -5.55 -3.52
N HIS A 190 13.94 -4.60 -4.43
CA HIS A 190 14.54 -3.32 -4.08
C HIS A 190 13.43 -2.31 -3.80
N PHE A 191 13.35 -1.84 -2.55
CA PHE A 191 12.32 -0.88 -2.18
C PHE A 191 12.74 0.54 -2.54
N SER A 192 11.79 1.34 -3.03
CA SER A 192 11.97 2.77 -3.25
C SER A 192 10.87 3.57 -2.57
N THR A 193 11.17 4.81 -2.21
CA THR A 193 10.23 5.68 -1.50
C THR A 193 9.00 6.05 -2.34
N HIS A 194 9.07 5.90 -3.66
CA HIS A 194 7.95 6.13 -4.58
C HIS A 194 6.95 4.98 -4.64
N GLN A 195 7.34 3.76 -4.25
CA GLN A 195 6.48 2.58 -4.36
C GLN A 195 5.24 2.67 -3.48
N GLY A 196 5.30 3.32 -2.31
CA GLY A 196 4.14 3.52 -1.44
C GLY A 196 3.04 4.33 -2.12
N ARG A 197 3.38 5.53 -2.63
CA ARG A 197 2.45 6.37 -3.41
C ARG A 197 1.92 5.65 -4.65
N LYS A 198 2.78 4.95 -5.41
CA LYS A 198 2.33 4.17 -6.58
C LYS A 198 1.33 3.08 -6.18
N SER A 199 1.59 2.38 -5.07
CA SER A 199 0.71 1.32 -4.58
C SER A 199 -0.64 1.88 -4.11
N PHE A 200 -0.62 3.01 -3.40
CA PHE A 200 -1.84 3.72 -2.99
C PHE A 200 -2.67 4.17 -4.21
N VAL A 201 -2.05 4.83 -5.19
CA VAL A 201 -2.70 5.27 -6.44
C VAL A 201 -3.32 4.07 -7.16
N ARG A 202 -2.55 2.99 -7.34
CA ARG A 202 -3.03 1.76 -7.99
C ARG A 202 -4.22 1.19 -7.24
N PHE A 203 -4.14 1.05 -5.92
CA PHE A 203 -5.23 0.54 -5.11
C PHE A 203 -6.51 1.38 -5.25
N ALA A 204 -6.38 2.70 -5.13
CA ALA A 204 -7.51 3.62 -5.24
C ALA A 204 -8.13 3.60 -6.66
N ALA A 205 -7.31 3.75 -7.70
CA ALA A 205 -7.77 3.78 -9.09
C ALA A 205 -8.33 2.44 -9.58
N LEU A 206 -7.84 1.29 -9.07
CA LEU A 206 -8.37 -0.03 -9.41
C LEU A 206 -9.70 -0.33 -8.75
N ARG A 207 -9.91 0.22 -7.54
CA ARG A 207 -11.16 0.05 -6.80
C ARG A 207 -12.26 0.94 -7.35
N ASP A 208 -11.96 2.20 -7.65
CA ASP A 208 -12.93 3.16 -8.19
C ASP A 208 -12.28 4.10 -9.23
N ARG A 209 -12.61 3.85 -10.51
CA ARG A 209 -12.17 4.68 -11.64
C ARG A 209 -12.95 5.98 -11.79
N SER A 210 -14.11 6.11 -11.15
CA SER A 210 -14.86 7.38 -11.13
C SER A 210 -14.30 8.36 -10.10
N ALA A 211 -13.58 7.87 -9.09
CA ALA A 211 -12.97 8.66 -8.03
C ALA A 211 -11.61 9.29 -8.41
N LEU A 212 -11.21 9.28 -9.70
CA LEU A 212 -9.92 9.84 -10.12
C LEU A 212 -9.78 11.34 -9.79
N PHE A 213 -10.87 12.10 -9.84
CA PHE A 213 -10.89 13.50 -9.39
C PHE A 213 -10.53 13.62 -7.91
N ALA A 214 -11.21 12.85 -7.05
CA ALA A 214 -10.98 12.86 -5.61
C ALA A 214 -9.57 12.36 -5.26
N LEU A 215 -9.06 11.37 -6.00
CA LEU A 215 -7.70 10.89 -5.86
C LEU A 215 -6.67 11.98 -6.22
N ALA A 216 -6.89 12.71 -7.32
CA ALA A 216 -6.03 13.82 -7.70
C ALA A 216 -6.04 14.93 -6.65
N GLN A 217 -7.21 15.27 -6.10
CA GLN A 217 -7.35 16.22 -5.00
C GLN A 217 -6.61 15.73 -3.75
N HIS A 218 -6.83 14.49 -3.32
CA HIS A 218 -6.15 13.88 -2.16
C HIS A 218 -4.63 13.92 -2.30
N LEU A 219 -4.11 13.73 -3.51
CA LEU A 219 -2.69 13.71 -3.81
C LEU A 219 -2.05 15.10 -4.02
N GLY A 220 -2.83 16.16 -3.79
CA GLY A 220 -2.41 17.56 -3.87
C GLY A 220 -2.30 18.11 -5.28
N HIS A 221 -2.92 17.45 -6.27
CA HIS A 221 -2.86 17.85 -7.67
C HIS A 221 -4.09 18.66 -8.13
N ARG A 222 -5.13 18.78 -7.29
CA ARG A 222 -6.31 19.65 -7.49
C ARG A 222 -6.66 20.39 -6.19
N ASP A 223 -7.24 21.59 -6.30
CA ASP A 223 -7.66 22.42 -5.16
C ASP A 223 -9.18 22.34 -4.92
N ARG A 224 -9.61 22.59 -3.68
CA ARG A 224 -11.00 22.84 -3.27
C ARG A 224 -11.35 24.35 -3.29
N SER A 225 -10.34 25.22 -3.35
CA SER A 225 -10.43 26.68 -3.18
C SER A 225 -10.29 27.52 -4.46
N VAL A 226 -10.15 26.89 -5.62
CA VAL A 226 -10.23 27.59 -6.92
C VAL A 226 -11.59 27.30 -7.54
N THR A 227 -12.62 27.95 -7.00
CA THR A 227 -13.85 28.23 -7.74
C THR A 227 -13.51 29.10 -8.95
N ASP A 228 -13.96 28.64 -10.12
CA ASP A 228 -14.09 29.36 -11.37
C ASP A 228 -12.84 29.98 -12.02
N THR A 229 -12.78 29.81 -13.34
CA THR A 229 -11.91 30.54 -14.28
C THR A 229 -10.40 30.31 -14.16
N GLY A 230 -9.93 29.22 -14.77
CA GLY A 230 -8.70 29.30 -15.58
C GLY A 230 -7.50 28.48 -15.12
N TYR A 231 -7.60 27.15 -15.08
CA TYR A 231 -6.42 26.28 -15.20
C TYR A 231 -6.73 25.02 -16.00
N ALA A 232 -6.71 25.16 -17.34
CA ALA A 232 -6.74 24.06 -18.30
C ALA A 232 -5.34 23.50 -18.65
N GLY A 233 -4.28 23.93 -17.94
CA GLY A 233 -2.89 23.75 -18.38
C GLY A 233 -2.03 22.73 -17.60
N THR A 234 -2.34 22.44 -16.34
CA THR A 234 -1.50 21.60 -15.47
C THR A 234 -1.93 20.13 -15.39
N ASP A 235 -3.03 19.76 -16.07
CA ASP A 235 -3.79 18.52 -15.86
C ASP A 235 -3.37 17.33 -16.76
N TYR A 236 -2.58 17.56 -17.82
CA TYR A 236 -2.23 16.48 -18.77
C TYR A 236 -1.22 15.48 -18.20
N ALA A 237 -0.28 15.90 -17.36
CA ALA A 237 0.80 15.02 -16.92
C ALA A 237 0.32 13.93 -15.94
N LEU A 238 -0.62 14.26 -15.04
CA LEU A 238 -1.11 13.31 -14.03
C LEU A 238 -2.15 12.36 -14.59
N ASP A 239 -3.13 12.85 -15.35
CA ASP A 239 -4.06 11.95 -16.02
C ASP A 239 -3.27 11.01 -16.93
N ARG A 240 -2.25 11.51 -17.64
CA ARG A 240 -1.31 10.63 -18.36
C ARG A 240 -0.57 9.65 -17.46
N GLU A 241 -0.10 10.02 -16.27
CA GLU A 241 0.56 9.08 -15.34
C GLU A 241 -0.41 8.00 -14.82
N ILE A 242 -1.63 8.38 -14.45
CA ILE A 242 -2.65 7.46 -13.94
C ILE A 242 -3.15 6.56 -15.08
N GLN A 243 -3.51 7.14 -16.22
CA GLN A 243 -3.91 6.39 -17.41
C GLN A 243 -2.77 5.48 -17.86
N ALA A 244 -1.51 5.94 -17.91
CA ALA A 244 -0.38 5.09 -18.26
C ALA A 244 -0.22 3.89 -17.30
N GLU A 245 -0.40 4.09 -16.00
CA GLU A 245 -0.37 2.98 -15.03
C GLU A 245 -1.57 2.05 -15.17
N VAL A 246 -2.79 2.56 -15.44
CA VAL A 246 -3.99 1.74 -15.71
C VAL A 246 -3.83 0.95 -17.00
N LEU A 247 -3.26 1.56 -18.05
CA LEU A 247 -2.96 0.93 -19.33
C LEU A 247 -1.89 -0.14 -19.14
N GLU A 248 -0.74 0.15 -18.52
CA GLU A 248 0.32 -0.84 -18.26
C GLU A 248 -0.20 -1.99 -17.40
N GLN A 249 -1.02 -1.72 -16.37
CA GLN A 249 -1.64 -2.79 -15.59
C GLN A 249 -2.61 -3.65 -16.41
N SER A 250 -3.41 -3.04 -17.29
CA SER A 250 -4.29 -3.77 -18.19
C SER A 250 -3.48 -4.61 -19.19
N VAL A 251 -2.35 -4.08 -19.69
CA VAL A 251 -1.42 -4.81 -20.55
C VAL A 251 -0.84 -6.00 -19.79
N CYS A 252 -0.29 -5.81 -18.59
CA CYS A 252 0.24 -6.91 -17.78
C CYS A 252 -0.84 -7.97 -17.44
N ALA A 253 -2.07 -7.54 -17.16
CA ALA A 253 -3.18 -8.46 -16.89
C ALA A 253 -3.59 -9.24 -18.14
N TRP A 254 -3.66 -8.60 -19.31
CA TRP A 254 -3.86 -9.30 -20.58
C TRP A 254 -2.71 -10.24 -20.90
N GLU A 255 -1.46 -9.81 -20.70
CA GLU A 255 -0.29 -10.66 -20.91
C GLU A 255 -0.36 -11.92 -20.03
N HIS A 256 -0.67 -11.74 -18.76
CA HIS A 256 -0.87 -12.84 -17.83
C HIS A 256 -2.00 -13.76 -18.28
N MET A 257 -3.17 -13.24 -18.67
CA MET A 257 -4.30 -14.07 -19.11
C MET A 257 -4.00 -14.82 -20.40
N LEU A 258 -3.38 -14.18 -21.38
CA LEU A 258 -3.05 -14.77 -22.67
C LEU A 258 -1.99 -15.85 -22.55
N SER A 259 -1.01 -15.68 -21.66
CA SER A 259 0.04 -16.68 -21.38
C SER A 259 -0.40 -17.77 -20.42
N SER A 260 -1.40 -17.51 -19.57
CA SER A 260 -1.86 -18.45 -18.55
C SER A 260 -2.43 -19.71 -19.20
N PRO A 261 -1.94 -20.91 -18.88
CA PRO A 261 -2.48 -22.14 -19.46
C PRO A 261 -3.95 -22.37 -19.06
N ARG A 262 -4.36 -21.78 -17.93
CA ARG A 262 -5.65 -21.98 -17.28
C ARG A 262 -6.22 -20.66 -16.80
N LEU A 263 -7.50 -20.46 -17.11
CA LEU A 263 -8.34 -19.37 -16.63
C LEU A 263 -9.65 -19.97 -16.17
N GLY A 264 -10.10 -19.58 -14.99
CA GLY A 264 -11.45 -19.82 -14.50
C GLY A 264 -12.33 -18.60 -14.70
N GLY A 265 -13.58 -18.69 -14.23
CA GLY A 265 -14.58 -17.65 -14.46
C GLY A 265 -15.19 -17.72 -15.86
N ARG A 266 -16.35 -17.08 -16.04
CA ARG A 266 -17.16 -17.21 -17.26
C ARG A 266 -16.48 -16.60 -18.48
N ALA A 267 -15.83 -15.44 -18.31
CA ALA A 267 -15.05 -14.82 -19.38
C ALA A 267 -13.71 -15.53 -19.64
N GLY A 268 -13.18 -16.25 -18.64
CA GLY A 268 -11.92 -17.00 -18.78
C GLY A 268 -12.00 -18.10 -19.82
N ALA A 269 -13.13 -18.81 -19.86
CA ALA A 269 -13.40 -19.83 -20.88
C ALA A 269 -13.45 -19.24 -22.30
N GLU A 270 -14.10 -18.07 -22.47
CA GLU A 270 -14.15 -17.36 -23.77
C GLU A 270 -12.75 -16.94 -24.24
N ILE A 271 -11.92 -16.42 -23.33
CA ILE A 271 -10.54 -16.02 -23.65
C ILE A 271 -9.70 -17.23 -24.06
N LEU A 272 -9.77 -18.33 -23.32
CA LEU A 272 -9.00 -19.54 -23.65
C LEU A 272 -9.40 -20.11 -25.01
N ALA A 273 -10.68 -20.04 -25.36
CA ALA A 273 -11.19 -20.53 -26.64
C ALA A 273 -10.78 -19.66 -27.83
N ARG A 274 -10.61 -18.34 -27.62
CA ARG A 274 -10.40 -17.36 -28.70
C ARG A 274 -9.00 -16.77 -28.77
N ARG A 275 -8.14 -17.02 -27.77
CA ARG A 275 -6.80 -16.41 -27.75
C ARG A 275 -5.94 -16.87 -28.93
N PRO A 276 -5.11 -15.98 -29.50
CA PRO A 276 -4.10 -16.38 -30.47
C PRO A 276 -3.12 -17.41 -29.90
N GLN A 277 -2.64 -18.32 -30.76
CA GLN A 277 -1.52 -19.19 -30.42
C GLN A 277 -0.20 -18.54 -30.83
N PHE A 278 0.56 -18.07 -29.85
CA PHE A 278 1.90 -17.51 -30.08
C PHE A 278 2.92 -18.66 -30.27
N ARG A 279 3.79 -18.56 -31.27
CA ARG A 279 4.85 -19.54 -31.59
C ARG A 279 6.19 -18.85 -31.85
N GLY A 280 7.30 -19.53 -31.58
CA GLY A 280 8.65 -19.07 -31.92
C GLY A 280 9.42 -18.41 -30.77
N VAL A 281 10.56 -17.78 -31.10
CA VAL A 281 11.53 -17.25 -30.10
C VAL A 281 11.05 -15.93 -29.46
N ARG A 282 10.15 -15.19 -30.13
CA ARG A 282 9.68 -13.86 -29.70
C ARG A 282 8.33 -13.85 -28.96
N ILE A 283 7.88 -15.01 -28.46
CA ILE A 283 6.57 -15.16 -27.79
C ILE A 283 6.28 -14.06 -26.76
N LYS A 284 7.25 -13.73 -25.89
CA LYS A 284 7.03 -12.68 -24.86
C LYS A 284 6.78 -11.30 -25.47
N THR A 285 7.51 -10.94 -26.52
CA THR A 285 7.38 -9.65 -27.20
C THR A 285 6.07 -9.58 -27.97
N ASP A 286 5.71 -10.62 -28.70
CA ASP A 286 4.49 -10.68 -29.50
C ASP A 286 3.23 -10.66 -28.62
N LEU A 287 3.30 -11.34 -27.47
CA LEU A 287 2.23 -11.37 -26.49
C LEU A 287 2.03 -10.01 -25.82
N LYS A 288 3.12 -9.32 -25.44
CA LYS A 288 3.08 -7.94 -24.94
C LYS A 288 2.49 -6.98 -25.98
N ALA A 289 2.89 -7.09 -27.24
CA ALA A 289 2.37 -6.27 -28.33
C ALA A 289 0.86 -6.51 -28.53
N TYR A 290 0.40 -7.75 -28.53
CA TYR A 290 -1.02 -8.09 -28.65
C TYR A 290 -1.84 -7.62 -27.44
N ALA A 291 -1.32 -7.79 -26.23
CA ALA A 291 -1.96 -7.26 -25.01
C ALA A 291 -2.12 -5.73 -25.08
N ARG A 292 -1.11 -5.01 -25.57
CA ARG A 292 -1.17 -3.56 -25.81
C ARG A 292 -2.22 -3.21 -26.86
N MET A 293 -2.27 -3.93 -27.98
CA MET A 293 -3.31 -3.76 -29.00
C MET A 293 -4.74 -3.92 -28.44
N LEU A 294 -4.99 -4.89 -27.56
CA LEU A 294 -6.30 -5.06 -26.92
C LEU A 294 -6.67 -3.85 -26.05
N VAL A 295 -5.71 -3.35 -25.27
CA VAL A 295 -5.92 -2.18 -24.41
C VAL A 295 -6.15 -0.91 -25.23
N ASP A 296 -5.37 -0.70 -26.29
CA ASP A 296 -5.51 0.44 -27.21
C ASP A 296 -6.85 0.40 -27.97
N ALA A 297 -7.40 -0.79 -28.19
CA ALA A 297 -8.76 -1.00 -28.71
C ALA A 297 -9.88 -0.76 -27.67
N GLY A 298 -9.54 -0.28 -26.46
CA GLY A 298 -10.50 0.06 -25.41
C GLY A 298 -10.83 -1.08 -24.44
N LEU A 299 -10.17 -2.25 -24.52
CA LEU A 299 -10.39 -3.37 -23.59
C LEU A 299 -9.58 -3.20 -22.29
N THR A 300 -9.78 -2.09 -21.60
CA THR A 300 -9.15 -1.82 -20.30
C THR A 300 -9.77 -2.72 -19.22
N LEU A 301 -8.94 -3.47 -18.50
CA LEU A 301 -9.40 -4.48 -17.55
C LEU A 301 -9.56 -3.91 -16.16
N GLY A 302 -10.65 -4.22 -15.46
CA GLY A 302 -10.70 -4.03 -14.02
C GLY A 302 -9.86 -5.09 -13.31
N VAL A 303 -8.74 -4.72 -12.68
CA VAL A 303 -7.89 -5.65 -11.91
C VAL A 303 -8.26 -5.61 -10.44
N CYS A 304 -8.45 -6.77 -9.80
CA CYS A 304 -8.70 -6.92 -8.36
C CYS A 304 -7.98 -8.16 -7.81
N ASP A 305 -7.79 -8.22 -6.50
CA ASP A 305 -7.13 -9.36 -5.83
C ASP A 305 -7.87 -10.69 -6.01
N TRP A 306 -9.19 -10.64 -6.24
CA TRP A 306 -10.01 -11.82 -6.46
C TRP A 306 -10.16 -12.21 -7.92
N GLY A 307 -9.86 -11.33 -8.88
CA GLY A 307 -9.94 -11.63 -10.31
C GLY A 307 -9.92 -10.40 -11.23
N TYR A 308 -9.95 -10.66 -12.53
CA TYR A 308 -10.04 -9.64 -13.59
C TYR A 308 -11.48 -9.45 -14.06
N CYS A 309 -11.81 -8.22 -14.43
CA CYS A 309 -13.09 -7.82 -15.03
C CYS A 309 -12.83 -7.38 -16.47
N VAL A 310 -13.23 -8.22 -17.42
CA VAL A 310 -13.28 -7.90 -18.86
C VAL A 310 -14.61 -7.21 -19.11
N PHE A 311 -14.70 -5.94 -18.71
CA PHE A 311 -15.98 -5.26 -18.59
C PHE A 311 -16.71 -5.13 -19.93
N ARG A 312 -17.91 -5.68 -19.99
CA ARG A 312 -18.93 -5.43 -21.01
C ARG A 312 -20.22 -5.04 -20.30
N ILE A 313 -20.80 -3.92 -20.67
CA ILE A 313 -21.94 -3.33 -19.93
C ILE A 313 -23.13 -4.29 -19.90
N GLU A 314 -23.38 -5.02 -20.99
CA GLU A 314 -24.48 -5.97 -21.18
C GLU A 314 -24.42 -7.16 -20.20
N TYR A 315 -23.23 -7.44 -19.69
CA TYR A 315 -22.92 -8.59 -18.84
C TYR A 315 -22.62 -8.19 -17.40
N SER A 316 -22.77 -6.90 -17.07
CA SER A 316 -22.40 -6.34 -15.77
C SER A 316 -23.37 -6.76 -14.66
N ALA A 317 -22.95 -7.71 -13.82
CA ALA A 317 -23.68 -8.04 -12.60
C ALA A 317 -23.64 -6.91 -11.54
N CYS A 318 -22.61 -6.05 -11.58
CA CYS A 318 -22.47 -4.94 -10.64
C CYS A 318 -23.27 -3.69 -11.04
N ARG A 319 -24.10 -3.73 -12.08
CA ARG A 319 -24.82 -2.54 -12.58
C ARG A 319 -23.87 -1.40 -13.00
N GLY A 320 -22.80 -1.77 -13.70
CA GLY A 320 -21.90 -0.82 -14.36
C GLY A 320 -22.58 -0.09 -15.52
N ASN A 321 -21.99 1.01 -15.96
CA ASN A 321 -22.50 1.86 -17.03
C ASN A 321 -21.40 2.18 -18.06
N ALA A 322 -21.63 3.17 -18.93
CA ALA A 322 -20.66 3.58 -19.95
C ALA A 322 -19.30 4.03 -19.38
N ALA A 323 -19.27 4.50 -18.13
CA ALA A 323 -18.02 4.86 -17.45
C ALA A 323 -17.25 3.64 -16.89
N GLY A 324 -17.86 2.45 -16.89
CA GLY A 324 -17.23 1.21 -16.45
C GLY A 324 -18.01 0.45 -15.38
N PRO A 325 -17.37 -0.55 -14.72
CA PRO A 325 -18.01 -1.31 -13.66
C PRO A 325 -18.31 -0.43 -12.44
N ASN A 326 -19.48 -0.62 -11.82
CA ASN A 326 -19.85 0.13 -10.62
C ASN A 326 -18.97 -0.30 -9.43
N PRO A 327 -18.20 0.61 -8.82
CA PRO A 327 -17.25 0.28 -7.75
C PRO A 327 -17.93 -0.17 -6.45
N VAL A 328 -19.16 0.30 -6.17
CA VAL A 328 -19.89 -0.01 -4.93
C VAL A 328 -20.38 -1.45 -4.93
N TYR A 329 -20.92 -1.92 -6.06
CA TYR A 329 -21.46 -3.28 -6.20
C TYR A 329 -20.46 -4.30 -6.72
N ARG A 330 -19.25 -3.86 -7.09
CA ARG A 330 -18.15 -4.74 -7.55
C ARG A 330 -17.46 -5.38 -6.35
N GLU A 331 -18.17 -6.29 -5.70
CA GLU A 331 -17.68 -7.12 -4.61
C GLU A 331 -17.37 -8.56 -5.07
N PRO A 332 -16.59 -9.35 -4.31
CA PRO A 332 -16.17 -10.70 -4.71
C PRO A 332 -17.33 -11.61 -5.12
N SER A 333 -18.42 -11.64 -4.34
CA SER A 333 -19.55 -12.53 -4.62
C SER A 333 -20.42 -12.08 -5.80
N THR A 334 -20.46 -10.79 -6.10
CA THR A 334 -21.08 -10.27 -7.32
C THR A 334 -20.21 -10.61 -8.53
N CYS A 335 -18.90 -10.41 -8.42
CA CYS A 335 -17.93 -10.69 -9.48
C CYS A 335 -17.86 -12.20 -9.81
N ALA A 336 -17.84 -13.07 -8.81
CA ALA A 336 -17.80 -14.53 -8.99
C ALA A 336 -18.93 -15.09 -9.88
N ARG A 337 -20.10 -14.43 -9.86
CA ARG A 337 -21.28 -14.79 -10.65
C ARG A 337 -21.38 -14.03 -11.99
N CYS A 338 -20.53 -13.02 -12.19
CA CYS A 338 -20.58 -12.13 -13.34
C CYS A 338 -20.05 -12.81 -14.61
N LYS A 339 -20.68 -12.52 -15.76
CA LYS A 339 -20.23 -13.00 -17.07
C LYS A 339 -18.89 -12.40 -17.50
N ASN A 340 -18.55 -11.20 -17.02
CA ASN A 340 -17.29 -10.50 -17.31
C ASN A 340 -16.08 -11.00 -16.50
N PHE A 341 -16.28 -11.96 -15.59
CA PHE A 341 -15.27 -12.31 -14.59
C PHE A 341 -14.31 -13.38 -15.07
N VAL A 342 -13.02 -13.14 -14.83
CA VAL A 342 -11.91 -14.05 -15.10
C VAL A 342 -11.11 -14.25 -13.83
N VAL A 343 -10.74 -15.48 -13.53
CA VAL A 343 -9.80 -15.82 -12.46
C VAL A 343 -8.65 -16.62 -13.05
N SER A 344 -7.46 -16.48 -12.46
CA SER A 344 -6.24 -17.18 -12.89
C SER A 344 -5.51 -17.71 -11.65
N SER A 345 -4.44 -18.49 -11.86
CA SER A 345 -3.60 -18.98 -10.77
C SER A 345 -3.08 -17.87 -9.85
N HIS A 346 -2.89 -16.65 -10.36
CA HIS A 346 -2.45 -15.49 -9.60
C HIS A 346 -3.40 -15.12 -8.43
N HIS A 347 -4.70 -15.39 -8.59
CA HIS A 347 -5.72 -15.05 -7.59
C HIS A 347 -6.01 -16.20 -6.62
N ARG A 348 -5.35 -17.36 -6.78
CA ARG A 348 -5.51 -18.50 -5.87
C ARG A 348 -5.31 -18.11 -4.39
N PRO A 349 -4.29 -17.31 -4.00
CA PRO A 349 -4.09 -16.93 -2.61
C PRO A 349 -5.33 -16.28 -1.98
N TYR A 350 -6.00 -15.38 -2.70
CA TYR A 350 -7.23 -14.73 -2.23
C TYR A 350 -8.34 -15.76 -1.94
N TRP A 351 -8.62 -16.65 -2.90
CA TRP A 351 -9.71 -17.62 -2.76
C TRP A 351 -9.40 -18.70 -1.71
N SER A 352 -8.15 -19.14 -1.60
CA SER A 352 -7.71 -20.05 -0.53
C SER A 352 -7.85 -19.42 0.86
N ASP A 353 -7.52 -18.13 0.99
CA ASP A 353 -7.72 -17.42 2.24
C ASP A 353 -9.20 -17.24 2.56
N GLN A 354 -10.04 -16.97 1.55
CA GLN A 354 -11.48 -16.91 1.72
C GLN A 354 -12.06 -18.24 2.20
N VAL A 355 -11.59 -19.38 1.70
CA VAL A 355 -11.96 -20.71 2.22
C VAL A 355 -11.60 -20.81 3.70
N ARG A 356 -10.34 -20.56 4.05
CA ARG A 356 -9.84 -20.64 5.43
C ARG A 356 -10.62 -19.76 6.40
N ARG A 357 -10.89 -18.49 6.03
CA ARG A 357 -11.64 -17.54 6.87
C ARG A 357 -13.08 -18.01 7.10
N ASN A 358 -13.77 -18.48 6.06
CA ASN A 358 -15.15 -18.94 6.23
C ASN A 358 -15.21 -20.28 6.98
N GLU A 359 -14.26 -21.19 6.81
CA GLU A 359 -14.16 -22.42 7.61
C GLU A 359 -13.95 -22.10 9.10
N ALA A 360 -13.07 -21.14 9.41
CA ALA A 360 -12.92 -20.66 10.78
C ALA A 360 -14.24 -20.08 11.33
N LEU A 361 -14.92 -19.21 10.59
CA LEU A 361 -16.22 -18.65 11.00
C LEU A 361 -17.28 -19.73 11.22
N LEU A 362 -17.32 -20.79 10.41
CA LEU A 362 -18.30 -21.86 10.58
C LEU A 362 -18.07 -22.72 11.82
N ASN A 363 -16.87 -22.68 12.38
CA ASN A 363 -16.52 -23.36 13.63
C ASN A 363 -16.71 -22.47 14.87
N GLU A 364 -17.10 -21.20 14.70
CA GLU A 364 -17.35 -20.29 15.83
C GLU A 364 -18.73 -20.56 16.46
N PRO A 365 -18.79 -21.03 17.72
CA PRO A 365 -20.03 -21.51 18.33
C PRO A 365 -21.06 -20.40 18.63
N ALA A 366 -20.62 -19.14 18.67
CA ALA A 366 -21.45 -18.00 19.07
C ALA A 366 -22.04 -17.20 17.90
N LEU A 367 -21.88 -17.64 16.63
CA LEU A 367 -22.35 -16.87 15.49
C LEU A 367 -23.85 -17.06 15.19
N PRO A 368 -24.59 -15.98 14.88
CA PRO A 368 -25.99 -16.07 14.43
C PRO A 368 -26.15 -16.94 13.18
N THR A 369 -27.30 -17.63 13.07
CA THR A 369 -27.62 -18.51 11.93
C THR A 369 -27.51 -17.81 10.58
N GLN A 370 -27.86 -16.54 10.50
CA GLN A 370 -27.73 -15.74 9.28
C GLN A 370 -26.27 -15.58 8.85
N THR A 371 -25.36 -15.31 9.78
CA THR A 371 -23.92 -15.22 9.54
C THR A 371 -23.36 -16.56 9.07
N LEU A 372 -23.79 -17.66 9.70
CA LEU A 372 -23.39 -19.01 9.29
C LEU A 372 -23.87 -19.34 7.87
N LYS A 373 -25.09 -18.95 7.48
CA LYS A 373 -25.61 -19.12 6.12
C LYS A 373 -24.74 -18.38 5.10
N ILE A 374 -24.45 -17.11 5.36
CA ILE A 374 -23.59 -16.29 4.48
C ILE A 374 -22.18 -16.88 4.38
N ALA A 375 -21.61 -17.35 5.50
CA ALA A 375 -20.29 -17.97 5.52
C ALA A 375 -20.26 -19.27 4.70
N ARG A 376 -21.31 -20.11 4.76
CA ARG A 376 -21.44 -21.32 3.92
C ARG A 376 -21.52 -20.97 2.43
N GLU A 377 -22.34 -19.99 2.06
CA GLU A 377 -22.47 -19.56 0.66
C GLU A 377 -21.13 -19.03 0.12
N ARG A 378 -20.42 -18.21 0.89
CA ARG A 378 -19.09 -17.69 0.53
C ARG A 378 -18.02 -18.77 0.48
N LEU A 379 -18.09 -19.78 1.35
CA LEU A 379 -17.19 -20.93 1.33
C LEU A 379 -17.36 -21.74 0.05
N GLU A 380 -18.60 -22.06 -0.33
CA GLU A 380 -18.88 -22.81 -1.56
C GLU A 380 -18.53 -22.03 -2.82
N GLU A 381 -18.75 -20.72 -2.82
CA GLU A 381 -18.27 -19.83 -3.88
C GLU A 381 -16.75 -19.89 -4.04
N ALA A 382 -16.00 -19.74 -2.95
CA ALA A 382 -14.54 -19.78 -2.97
C ALA A 382 -14.00 -21.14 -3.43
N ARG A 383 -14.59 -22.24 -2.92
CA ARG A 383 -14.28 -23.60 -3.38
C ARG A 383 -14.59 -23.79 -4.86
N SER A 384 -15.71 -23.25 -5.36
CA SER A 384 -16.06 -23.30 -6.78
C SER A 384 -15.04 -22.56 -7.65
N MET A 385 -14.55 -21.40 -7.21
CA MET A 385 -13.50 -20.66 -7.93
C MET A 385 -12.20 -21.45 -7.98
N LEU A 386 -11.76 -22.03 -6.85
CA LEU A 386 -10.58 -22.89 -6.80
C LEU A 386 -10.73 -24.12 -7.71
N ARG A 387 -11.89 -24.80 -7.67
CA ARG A 387 -12.20 -25.91 -8.58
C ARG A 387 -12.12 -25.50 -10.05
N SER A 388 -12.58 -24.30 -10.42
CA SER A 388 -12.49 -23.83 -11.81
C SER A 388 -11.04 -23.62 -12.30
N LEU A 389 -10.13 -23.29 -11.38
CA LEU A 389 -8.68 -23.20 -11.66
C LEU A 389 -8.05 -24.60 -11.80
N ASP A 390 -8.63 -25.61 -11.15
CA ASP A 390 -8.14 -26.99 -11.14
C ASP A 390 -8.78 -27.87 -12.23
N SER A 391 -10.05 -27.65 -12.61
CA SER A 391 -10.78 -28.48 -13.58
C SER A 391 -10.26 -28.32 -15.01
N SER A 392 -9.73 -27.14 -15.35
CA SER A 392 -8.98 -26.92 -16.61
C SER A 392 -7.64 -27.69 -16.67
N ALA A 393 -7.32 -28.52 -15.66
CA ALA A 393 -6.21 -29.48 -15.68
C ALA A 393 -6.56 -30.86 -16.26
N LYS A 394 -7.82 -31.29 -16.18
CA LYS A 394 -8.19 -32.70 -16.41
C LYS A 394 -8.48 -33.05 -17.87
N ASP A 395 -8.72 -32.08 -18.75
CA ASP A 395 -8.99 -32.31 -20.19
C ASP A 395 -7.73 -32.48 -21.07
N ARG A 396 -6.55 -32.64 -20.47
CA ARG A 396 -5.30 -32.94 -21.21
C ARG A 396 -4.40 -33.92 -20.46
N ARG A 397 -4.91 -35.12 -20.17
CA ARG A 397 -4.06 -36.31 -20.19
C ARG A 397 -4.35 -37.04 -21.51
N PRO A 398 -3.35 -37.33 -22.35
CA PRO A 398 -3.54 -38.25 -23.46
C PRO A 398 -4.00 -39.62 -22.98
#